data_AF-A0A8J4ET96-F1
#
_entry.id   AF-A0A8J4ET96-F1
#
_cell.length_a   1.000
_cell.length_b   1.000
_cell.length_c   1.000
_cell.angle_alpha   90.00
_cell.angle_beta   90.00
_cell.angle_gamma   90.00
#
_symmetry.space_group_name_H-M   'P 1'
#
loop_
_entity.id
_entity.type
_entity.pdbx_description
1 polymer ?
#
loop_
_entity_poly.entity_id
_entity_poly.type
_entity_poly.pdbx_seq_one_letter_code
_entity_poly.pdbx_strand_id
1 'polypeptide(L)'
;MYIGGTGIEGLHHLVWEVVDNSVDEVQAGHATDVEVDLDLGSGWVVVTDNGRGIPVDAHPVTGKSALETVLTVLHAGGKFGGENSGYKVSGGLHGVGISVVNALSEQVEVRVWRAGVRYSQRYSRGVAVEEVQRVELPLDSEDAARTGTQVRFLYDRTIFSPDVSYDPDVIATRLHELAFLNSSATIRFRATRKGKVVIGKSRYLSERTASGDGSATSTAAPGAAVAAKGSPRRRRTPSSSDPDGAEGGDTGAATAALPLPQPMYGIVRQDGQWQVFQFGGGLKEFVACLQSSYSPLHDTISASRSDAASGVVVQMALQWAADSFREEIRGFANSIHTVDGGTHLDGFRSALTRTITALGRKMKLIKESDPPLSGEHIREGLGAVISVQVPNPEFEGQTKTRLGNPEVRKIVEVAVTEVRSGSHGDIPDSKPLQCHPS
;
A
#
# COMPACT_ATOMS: atom_id res chain seq x y z
N MET A 1 -21.91 9.44 -12.02
CA MET A 1 -22.60 8.97 -10.79
C MET A 1 -21.88 7.79 -10.16
N TYR A 2 -21.77 6.64 -10.83
CA TYR A 2 -21.15 5.44 -10.23
C TYR A 2 -19.62 5.41 -10.28
N ILE A 3 -18.99 5.85 -11.37
CA ILE A 3 -17.52 5.73 -11.55
C ILE A 3 -16.79 7.09 -11.62
N GLY A 4 -17.43 8.16 -11.16
CA GLY A 4 -16.91 9.53 -11.29
C GLY A 4 -17.07 10.11 -12.70
N GLY A 5 -16.49 9.48 -13.72
CA GLY A 5 -16.55 9.89 -15.13
C GLY A 5 -16.16 8.78 -16.10
N THR A 6 -16.12 9.05 -17.40
CA THR A 6 -15.73 8.07 -18.46
C THR A 6 -14.33 8.31 -19.02
N GLY A 7 -13.53 9.16 -18.35
CA GLY A 7 -12.11 9.32 -18.61
C GLY A 7 -11.25 8.25 -17.94
N ILE A 8 -9.94 8.49 -17.88
CA ILE A 8 -8.96 7.53 -17.33
C ILE A 8 -9.25 7.14 -15.87
N GLU A 9 -9.65 8.09 -15.04
CA GLU A 9 -9.96 7.86 -13.62
C GLU A 9 -11.13 6.86 -13.46
N GLY A 10 -12.18 7.01 -14.26
CA GLY A 10 -13.32 6.10 -14.24
C GLY A 10 -13.01 4.73 -14.83
N LEU A 11 -12.12 4.67 -15.83
CA LEU A 11 -11.63 3.39 -16.35
C LEU A 11 -10.84 2.63 -15.29
N HIS A 12 -9.92 3.30 -14.59
CA HIS A 12 -9.21 2.72 -13.45
C HIS A 12 -10.14 2.33 -12.32
N HIS A 13 -11.23 3.08 -12.11
CA HIS A 13 -12.24 2.75 -11.11
C HIS A 13 -12.87 1.38 -11.30
N LEU A 14 -13.00 0.91 -12.55
CA LEU A 14 -13.46 -0.47 -12.81
C LEU A 14 -12.50 -1.50 -12.21
N VAL A 15 -11.19 -1.26 -12.27
CA VAL A 15 -10.17 -2.13 -11.67
C VAL A 15 -10.31 -2.10 -10.15
N TRP A 16 -10.48 -0.92 -9.55
CA TRP A 16 -10.62 -0.77 -8.09
C TRP A 16 -11.82 -1.54 -7.55
N GLU A 17 -12.98 -1.49 -8.21
CA GLU A 17 -14.17 -2.21 -7.74
C GLU A 17 -13.96 -3.74 -7.68
N VAL A 18 -13.16 -4.30 -8.59
CA VAL A 18 -12.84 -5.74 -8.56
C VAL A 18 -11.74 -6.06 -7.54
N VAL A 19 -10.68 -5.25 -7.51
CA VAL A 19 -9.56 -5.43 -6.57
C VAL A 19 -10.02 -5.23 -5.13
N ASP A 20 -10.83 -4.22 -4.83
CA ASP A 20 -11.34 -3.97 -3.49
C ASP A 20 -12.20 -5.14 -2.99
N ASN A 21 -12.96 -5.81 -3.87
CA ASN A 21 -13.67 -7.03 -3.51
C ASN A 21 -12.73 -8.18 -3.12
N SER A 22 -11.57 -8.29 -3.77
CA SER A 22 -10.53 -9.26 -3.42
C SER A 22 -9.84 -8.91 -2.10
N VAL A 23 -9.57 -7.62 -1.87
CA VAL A 23 -8.98 -7.11 -0.62
C VAL A 23 -9.95 -7.29 0.56
N ASP A 24 -11.26 -7.19 0.34
CA ASP A 24 -12.25 -7.49 1.38
C ASP A 24 -12.17 -8.96 1.84
N GLU A 25 -11.84 -9.91 0.95
CA GLU A 25 -11.56 -11.31 1.36
C GLU A 25 -10.27 -11.42 2.18
N VAL A 26 -9.25 -10.60 1.86
CA VAL A 26 -8.01 -10.52 2.64
C VAL A 26 -8.30 -9.98 4.04
N GLN A 27 -9.03 -8.88 4.16
CA GLN A 27 -9.41 -8.28 5.44
C GLN A 27 -10.28 -9.20 6.29
N ALA A 28 -11.11 -10.03 5.66
CA ALA A 28 -11.87 -11.07 6.34
C ALA A 28 -11.03 -12.30 6.73
N GLY A 29 -9.75 -12.35 6.36
CA GLY A 29 -8.83 -13.46 6.69
C GLY A 29 -9.03 -14.71 5.83
N HIS A 30 -9.67 -14.57 4.67
CA HIS A 30 -9.98 -15.67 3.76
C HIS A 30 -9.11 -15.71 2.51
N ALA A 31 -8.48 -14.59 2.15
CA ALA A 31 -7.50 -14.52 1.06
C ALA A 31 -6.13 -14.09 1.60
N THR A 32 -5.09 -14.56 0.94
CA THR A 32 -3.69 -14.17 1.17
C THR A 32 -3.00 -13.74 -0.12
N ASP A 33 -3.68 -13.90 -1.25
CA ASP A 33 -3.06 -13.84 -2.56
C ASP A 33 -4.05 -13.21 -3.55
N VAL A 34 -3.63 -12.10 -4.18
CA VAL A 34 -4.42 -11.37 -5.17
C VAL A 34 -3.55 -11.10 -6.38
N GLU A 35 -4.01 -11.50 -7.55
CA GLU A 35 -3.32 -11.31 -8.83
C GLU A 35 -4.11 -10.35 -9.72
N VAL A 36 -3.42 -9.39 -10.32
CA VAL A 36 -3.99 -8.38 -11.22
C VAL A 36 -3.20 -8.39 -12.52
N ASP A 37 -3.82 -8.82 -13.60
CA ASP A 37 -3.22 -8.93 -14.94
C ASP A 37 -3.91 -8.01 -15.93
N LEU A 38 -3.11 -7.20 -16.61
CA LEU A 38 -3.56 -6.23 -17.59
C LEU A 38 -2.97 -6.52 -18.95
N ASP A 39 -3.82 -6.61 -19.96
CA ASP A 39 -3.41 -6.50 -21.35
C ASP A 39 -3.73 -5.09 -21.85
N LEU A 40 -2.71 -4.23 -21.89
CA LEU A 40 -2.78 -2.84 -22.36
C LEU A 40 -3.06 -2.74 -23.86
N GLY A 41 -2.86 -3.82 -24.62
CA GLY A 41 -3.16 -3.85 -26.05
C GLY A 41 -4.65 -4.09 -26.33
N SER A 42 -5.25 -5.05 -25.64
CA SER A 42 -6.66 -5.39 -25.82
C SER A 42 -7.60 -4.63 -24.88
N GLY A 43 -7.14 -4.20 -23.71
CA GLY A 43 -7.98 -3.61 -22.66
C GLY A 43 -8.58 -4.64 -21.69
N TRP A 44 -8.20 -5.91 -21.80
CA TRP A 44 -8.60 -6.93 -20.84
C TRP A 44 -7.92 -6.73 -19.50
N VAL A 45 -8.69 -6.87 -18.43
CA VAL A 45 -8.22 -6.94 -17.05
C VAL A 45 -8.67 -8.26 -16.46
N VAL A 46 -7.78 -8.92 -15.72
CA VAL A 46 -8.09 -10.13 -14.93
C VAL A 46 -7.67 -9.88 -13.50
N VAL A 47 -8.60 -10.05 -12.57
CA VAL A 47 -8.32 -10.04 -11.14
C VAL A 47 -8.67 -11.40 -10.58
N THR A 48 -7.75 -12.02 -9.84
CA THR A 48 -7.92 -13.34 -9.24
C THR A 48 -7.54 -13.29 -7.77
N ASP A 49 -8.40 -13.81 -6.92
CA ASP A 49 -8.13 -14.00 -5.49
C ASP A 49 -8.17 -15.49 -5.12
N ASN A 50 -7.59 -15.82 -3.96
CA ASN A 50 -7.70 -17.14 -3.33
C ASN A 50 -8.69 -17.17 -2.16
N GLY A 51 -9.70 -16.29 -2.16
CA GLY A 51 -10.70 -16.16 -1.10
C GLY A 51 -11.72 -17.30 -1.06
N ARG A 52 -12.89 -17.04 -0.48
CA ARG A 52 -13.98 -18.04 -0.36
C ARG A 52 -14.65 -18.37 -1.70
N GLY A 53 -14.58 -17.47 -2.67
CA GLY A 53 -15.35 -17.53 -3.90
C GLY A 53 -16.76 -16.93 -3.76
N ILE A 54 -17.24 -16.24 -4.79
CA ILE A 54 -18.62 -15.71 -4.83
C ILE A 54 -19.62 -16.88 -4.67
N PRO A 55 -20.65 -16.76 -3.82
CA PRO A 55 -21.68 -17.80 -3.70
C PRO A 55 -22.37 -18.08 -5.05
N VAL A 56 -22.67 -19.35 -5.32
CA VAL A 56 -23.28 -19.81 -6.59
C VAL A 56 -24.66 -20.41 -6.40
N ASP A 57 -25.07 -20.59 -5.14
CA ASP A 57 -26.39 -21.11 -4.78
C ASP A 57 -27.49 -20.15 -5.23
N ALA A 58 -28.71 -20.67 -5.41
CA ALA A 58 -29.86 -19.85 -5.79
C ALA A 58 -30.12 -18.78 -4.73
N HIS A 59 -30.23 -17.52 -5.17
CA HIS A 59 -30.54 -16.39 -4.33
C HIS A 59 -32.07 -16.36 -4.07
N PRO A 60 -32.51 -16.29 -2.80
CA PRO A 60 -33.89 -16.56 -2.42
C PRO A 60 -34.91 -15.59 -3.02
N VAL A 61 -34.50 -14.36 -3.34
CA VAL A 61 -35.41 -13.32 -3.88
C VAL A 61 -35.47 -13.35 -5.40
N THR A 62 -34.33 -13.54 -6.07
CA THR A 62 -34.22 -13.41 -7.53
C THR A 62 -34.43 -14.74 -8.25
N GLY A 63 -34.28 -15.87 -7.54
CA GLY A 63 -34.34 -17.22 -8.11
C GLY A 63 -33.14 -17.60 -8.98
N LYS A 64 -32.27 -16.64 -9.31
CA LYS A 64 -31.02 -16.81 -10.05
C LYS A 64 -29.90 -17.25 -9.11
N SER A 65 -28.76 -17.69 -9.65
CA SER A 65 -27.57 -17.88 -8.81
C SER A 65 -27.18 -16.57 -8.11
N ALA A 66 -26.60 -16.67 -6.92
CA ALA A 66 -26.04 -15.51 -6.23
C ALA A 66 -24.95 -14.83 -7.08
N LEU A 67 -24.14 -15.60 -7.82
CA LEU A 67 -23.18 -15.11 -8.82
C LEU A 67 -23.83 -14.18 -9.86
N GLU A 68 -24.91 -14.63 -10.50
CA GLU A 68 -25.62 -13.81 -11.48
C GLU A 68 -26.29 -12.60 -10.82
N THR A 69 -26.83 -12.80 -9.62
CA THR A 69 -27.53 -11.75 -8.88
C THR A 69 -26.59 -10.58 -8.56
N VAL A 70 -25.39 -10.83 -8.05
CA VAL A 70 -24.43 -9.75 -7.74
C VAL A 70 -23.88 -9.04 -8.98
N LEU A 71 -23.91 -9.69 -10.16
CA LEU A 71 -23.46 -9.08 -11.41
C LEU A 71 -24.56 -8.32 -12.16
N THR A 72 -25.84 -8.64 -11.93
CA THR A 72 -26.95 -8.13 -12.74
C THR A 72 -27.95 -7.28 -11.96
N VAL A 73 -27.89 -7.28 -10.63
CA VAL A 73 -28.80 -6.53 -9.76
C VAL A 73 -28.01 -5.53 -8.93
N LEU A 74 -28.35 -4.24 -9.06
CA LEU A 74 -27.80 -3.20 -8.20
C LEU A 74 -28.30 -3.38 -6.77
N HIS A 75 -27.46 -3.02 -5.80
CA HIS A 75 -27.75 -3.20 -4.37
C HIS A 75 -27.99 -4.66 -4.00
N ALA A 76 -27.22 -5.57 -4.62
CA ALA A 76 -27.15 -6.97 -4.24
C ALA A 76 -25.73 -7.33 -3.80
N GLY A 77 -25.59 -8.02 -2.66
CA GLY A 77 -24.29 -8.37 -2.10
C GLY A 77 -24.37 -8.87 -0.65
N GLY A 78 -23.26 -9.39 -0.14
CA GLY A 78 -23.15 -9.89 1.25
C GLY A 78 -22.67 -8.85 2.27
N LYS A 79 -22.46 -7.60 1.83
CA LYS A 79 -21.70 -6.56 2.56
C LYS A 79 -22.59 -5.44 3.15
N PHE A 80 -23.87 -5.70 3.40
CA PHE A 80 -24.82 -4.69 3.90
C PHE A 80 -24.74 -4.42 5.42
N GLY A 81 -23.63 -4.78 6.08
CA GLY A 81 -23.45 -4.61 7.53
C GLY A 81 -24.33 -5.53 8.39
N GLY A 82 -24.15 -5.46 9.71
CA GLY A 82 -24.92 -6.22 10.72
C GLY A 82 -24.34 -7.61 11.09
N GLU A 83 -24.93 -8.24 12.10
CA GLU A 83 -24.45 -9.51 12.69
C GLU A 83 -24.39 -10.69 11.71
N ASN A 84 -25.15 -10.62 10.61
CA ASN A 84 -25.22 -11.66 9.58
C ASN A 84 -24.39 -11.35 8.32
N SER A 85 -23.62 -10.25 8.29
CA SER A 85 -22.76 -9.96 7.14
C SER A 85 -21.58 -10.94 7.09
N GLY A 86 -21.25 -11.42 5.89
CA GLY A 86 -20.08 -12.26 5.67
C GLY A 86 -18.74 -11.53 5.86
N TYR A 87 -18.77 -10.23 6.18
CA TYR A 87 -17.62 -9.35 6.37
C TYR A 87 -17.85 -8.46 7.60
N LYS A 88 -16.93 -8.51 8.55
CA LYS A 88 -16.99 -7.67 9.76
C LYS A 88 -16.61 -6.20 9.48
N VAL A 89 -15.71 -6.01 8.52
CA VAL A 89 -15.21 -4.73 8.00
C VAL A 89 -14.95 -4.94 6.51
N SER A 90 -15.45 -4.05 5.65
CA SER A 90 -15.20 -4.11 4.21
C SER A 90 -15.26 -2.71 3.59
N GLY A 91 -14.49 -2.49 2.53
CA GLY A 91 -14.56 -1.27 1.74
C GLY A 91 -15.77 -1.23 0.80
N GLY A 92 -16.24 -2.38 0.32
CA GLY A 92 -17.46 -2.48 -0.48
C GLY A 92 -18.71 -2.53 0.38
N LEU A 93 -19.55 -1.49 0.39
CA LEU A 93 -20.82 -1.50 1.15
C LEU A 93 -22.08 -1.33 0.29
N HIS A 94 -21.96 -0.70 -0.87
CA HIS A 94 -23.13 -0.28 -1.63
C HIS A 94 -23.79 -1.42 -2.42
N GLY A 95 -23.10 -2.55 -2.60
CA GLY A 95 -23.59 -3.70 -3.39
C GLY A 95 -23.79 -3.37 -4.87
N VAL A 96 -23.00 -2.44 -5.42
CA VAL A 96 -23.12 -2.01 -6.83
C VAL A 96 -21.83 -2.17 -7.64
N GLY A 97 -20.67 -2.29 -7.01
CA GLY A 97 -19.36 -2.20 -7.67
C GLY A 97 -19.22 -3.14 -8.86
N ILE A 98 -19.33 -4.45 -8.60
CA ILE A 98 -19.12 -5.46 -9.64
C ILE A 98 -20.23 -5.47 -10.71
N SER A 99 -21.48 -5.14 -10.34
CA SER A 99 -22.56 -4.95 -11.32
C SER A 99 -22.34 -3.73 -12.22
N VAL A 100 -21.71 -2.66 -11.71
CA VAL A 100 -21.32 -1.50 -12.52
C VAL A 100 -20.19 -1.89 -13.47
N VAL A 101 -19.19 -2.65 -13.01
CA VAL A 101 -18.15 -3.20 -13.90
C VAL A 101 -18.77 -4.02 -15.03
N ASN A 102 -19.74 -4.89 -14.71
CA ASN A 102 -20.45 -5.68 -15.71
C ASN A 102 -21.24 -4.82 -16.71
N ALA A 103 -21.99 -3.83 -16.22
CA ALA A 103 -22.78 -2.93 -17.06
C ALA A 103 -21.91 -2.06 -17.99
N LEU A 104 -20.69 -1.71 -17.57
CA LEU A 104 -19.76 -0.85 -18.31
C LEU A 104 -18.69 -1.64 -19.08
N SER A 105 -18.89 -2.95 -19.23
CA SER A 105 -18.00 -3.83 -19.96
C SER A 105 -18.68 -4.42 -21.19
N GLU A 106 -17.95 -4.48 -22.31
CA GLU A 106 -18.35 -5.25 -23.48
C GLU A 106 -18.50 -6.73 -23.14
N GLN A 107 -17.58 -7.27 -22.34
CA GLN A 107 -17.56 -8.66 -21.93
C GLN A 107 -17.07 -8.78 -20.49
N VAL A 108 -17.72 -9.65 -19.71
CA VAL A 108 -17.23 -10.12 -18.41
C VAL A 108 -17.30 -11.64 -18.36
N GLU A 109 -16.25 -12.26 -17.85
CA GLU A 109 -16.17 -13.68 -17.56
C GLU A 109 -15.82 -13.85 -16.08
N VAL A 110 -16.64 -14.59 -15.34
CA VAL A 110 -16.36 -14.91 -13.94
C VAL A 110 -16.13 -16.39 -13.80
N ARG A 111 -15.09 -16.76 -13.06
CA ARG A 111 -14.83 -18.13 -12.59
C ARG A 111 -14.79 -18.14 -11.07
N VAL A 112 -15.40 -19.15 -10.48
CA VAL A 112 -15.41 -19.37 -9.03
C VAL A 112 -14.93 -20.79 -8.76
N TRP A 113 -13.95 -20.94 -7.88
CA TRP A 113 -13.52 -22.23 -7.36
C TRP A 113 -14.06 -22.39 -5.94
N ARG A 114 -14.83 -23.45 -5.70
CA ARG A 114 -15.38 -23.77 -4.36
C ARG A 114 -15.67 -25.26 -4.26
N ALA A 115 -15.21 -25.88 -3.17
CA ALA A 115 -15.50 -27.29 -2.84
C ALA A 115 -15.20 -28.29 -3.98
N GLY A 116 -14.04 -28.17 -4.64
CA GLY A 116 -13.64 -29.05 -5.74
C GLY A 116 -14.40 -28.85 -7.05
N VAL A 117 -15.15 -27.75 -7.18
CA VAL A 117 -15.94 -27.43 -8.37
C VAL A 117 -15.51 -26.07 -8.90
N ARG A 118 -15.39 -25.97 -10.23
CA ARG A 118 -15.26 -24.70 -10.94
C ARG A 118 -16.60 -24.31 -11.55
N TYR A 119 -17.09 -23.15 -11.17
CA TYR A 119 -18.25 -22.52 -11.77
C TYR A 119 -17.78 -21.42 -12.73
N SER A 120 -18.49 -21.22 -13.83
CA SER A 120 -18.22 -20.09 -14.74
C SER A 120 -19.48 -19.52 -15.36
N GLN A 121 -19.49 -18.21 -15.56
CA GLN A 121 -20.57 -17.52 -16.26
C GLN A 121 -20.02 -16.34 -17.06
N ARG A 122 -20.60 -16.10 -18.23
CA ARG A 122 -20.24 -14.99 -19.11
C ARG A 122 -21.37 -13.98 -19.24
N TYR A 123 -20.96 -12.74 -19.46
CA TYR A 123 -21.84 -11.59 -19.58
C TYR A 123 -21.39 -10.70 -20.73
N SER A 124 -22.35 -10.01 -21.35
CA SER A 124 -22.12 -9.00 -22.37
C SER A 124 -22.96 -7.79 -22.06
N ARG A 125 -22.32 -6.63 -21.88
CA ARG A 125 -22.98 -5.34 -21.59
C ARG A 125 -24.03 -5.44 -20.48
N GLY A 126 -23.62 -6.03 -19.34
CA GLY A 126 -24.48 -6.19 -18.16
C GLY A 126 -25.43 -7.40 -18.18
N VAL A 127 -25.55 -8.13 -19.28
CA VAL A 127 -26.51 -9.22 -19.43
C VAL A 127 -25.81 -10.58 -19.41
N ALA A 128 -26.30 -11.53 -18.61
CA ALA A 128 -25.82 -12.91 -18.64
C ALA A 128 -26.15 -13.54 -20.01
N VAL A 129 -25.15 -14.10 -20.69
CA VAL A 129 -25.33 -14.71 -22.02
C VAL A 129 -25.46 -16.23 -21.97
N GLU A 130 -25.25 -16.81 -20.79
CA GLU A 130 -25.35 -18.23 -20.52
C GLU A 130 -25.71 -18.48 -19.06
N GLU A 131 -26.28 -19.66 -18.80
CA GLU A 131 -26.47 -20.19 -17.46
C GLU A 131 -25.11 -20.50 -16.79
N VAL A 132 -25.10 -20.58 -15.46
CA VAL A 132 -23.89 -20.94 -14.71
C VAL A 132 -23.44 -22.35 -15.12
N GLN A 133 -22.25 -22.42 -15.70
CA GLN A 133 -21.62 -23.69 -16.04
C GLN A 133 -20.93 -24.26 -14.80
N ARG A 134 -21.13 -25.56 -14.55
CA ARG A 134 -20.54 -26.30 -13.43
C ARG A 134 -19.63 -27.39 -13.94
N VAL A 135 -18.37 -27.39 -13.51
CA VAL A 135 -17.37 -28.41 -13.84
C VAL A 135 -16.77 -28.96 -12.55
N GLU A 136 -16.98 -30.25 -12.28
CA GLU A 136 -16.27 -30.95 -11.21
C GLU A 136 -14.81 -31.12 -11.60
N LEU A 137 -13.91 -30.80 -10.67
CA LEU A 137 -12.48 -30.85 -10.92
C LEU A 137 -11.92 -32.22 -10.51
N PRO A 138 -11.03 -32.82 -11.32
CA PRO A 138 -10.35 -34.06 -10.94
C PRO A 138 -9.63 -33.89 -9.60
N LEU A 139 -9.80 -34.84 -8.68
CA LEU A 139 -9.24 -34.77 -7.31
C LEU A 139 -7.71 -34.61 -7.30
N ASP A 140 -7.02 -35.07 -8.35
CA ASP A 140 -5.59 -34.99 -8.56
C ASP A 140 -5.13 -33.71 -9.28
N SER A 141 -6.04 -32.82 -9.67
CA SER A 141 -5.72 -31.53 -10.28
C SER A 141 -5.35 -30.47 -9.24
N GLU A 142 -4.41 -29.59 -9.59
CA GLU A 142 -4.04 -28.44 -8.73
C GLU A 142 -5.25 -27.54 -8.41
N ASP A 143 -6.20 -27.44 -9.33
CA ASP A 143 -7.41 -26.63 -9.18
C ASP A 143 -8.42 -27.25 -8.19
N ALA A 144 -8.37 -28.55 -7.88
CA ALA A 144 -9.37 -29.19 -7.02
C ALA A 144 -9.29 -28.72 -5.56
N ALA A 145 -8.10 -28.34 -5.09
CA ALA A 145 -7.91 -27.75 -3.77
C ALA A 145 -8.13 -26.22 -3.76
N ARG A 146 -8.32 -25.61 -4.93
CA ARG A 146 -8.41 -24.15 -5.07
C ARG A 146 -9.75 -23.62 -4.54
N THR A 147 -9.67 -22.45 -3.92
CA THR A 147 -10.82 -21.58 -3.65
C THR A 147 -10.56 -20.19 -4.22
N GLY A 148 -11.63 -19.43 -4.45
CA GLY A 148 -11.53 -18.00 -4.81
C GLY A 148 -12.32 -17.64 -6.05
N THR A 149 -12.14 -16.39 -6.48
CA THR A 149 -12.82 -15.82 -7.65
C THR A 149 -11.80 -15.29 -8.65
N GLN A 150 -12.07 -15.50 -9.94
CA GLN A 150 -11.43 -14.77 -11.02
C GLN A 150 -12.50 -13.99 -11.77
N VAL A 151 -12.30 -12.69 -11.88
CA VAL A 151 -13.12 -11.80 -12.72
C VAL A 151 -12.24 -11.30 -13.84
N ARG A 152 -12.68 -11.51 -15.08
CA ARG A 152 -12.04 -11.02 -16.28
C ARG A 152 -13.02 -10.11 -17.01
N PHE A 153 -12.63 -8.88 -17.31
CA PHE A 153 -13.52 -7.92 -17.97
C PHE A 153 -12.80 -7.09 -19.05
N LEU A 154 -13.57 -6.71 -20.07
CA LEU A 154 -13.18 -5.81 -21.14
C LEU A 154 -14.13 -4.62 -21.11
N TYR A 155 -13.61 -3.45 -20.77
CA TYR A 155 -14.41 -2.22 -20.71
C TYR A 155 -15.04 -1.89 -22.05
N ASP A 156 -16.19 -1.22 -22.01
CA ASP A 156 -16.96 -0.89 -23.21
C ASP A 156 -16.43 0.34 -23.93
N ARG A 157 -15.86 0.16 -25.13
CA ARG A 157 -15.26 1.25 -25.92
C ARG A 157 -16.28 2.20 -26.53
N THR A 158 -17.58 1.89 -26.40
CA THR A 158 -18.65 2.83 -26.78
C THR A 158 -19.02 3.79 -25.64
N ILE A 159 -18.61 3.47 -24.40
CA ILE A 159 -18.86 4.27 -23.21
C ILE A 159 -17.63 5.10 -22.84
N PHE A 160 -16.46 4.47 -22.83
CA PHE A 160 -15.19 5.13 -22.54
C PHE A 160 -14.61 5.77 -23.79
N SER A 161 -13.94 6.91 -23.63
CA SER A 161 -13.31 7.59 -24.78
C SER A 161 -12.27 6.68 -25.45
N PRO A 162 -12.19 6.67 -26.79
CA PRO A 162 -11.37 5.71 -27.54
C PRO A 162 -9.86 5.86 -27.33
N ASP A 163 -9.42 7.00 -26.81
CA ASP A 163 -8.05 7.34 -26.47
C ASP A 163 -7.66 6.95 -25.04
N VAL A 164 -8.63 6.56 -24.21
CA VAL A 164 -8.36 6.14 -22.83
C VAL A 164 -7.81 4.73 -22.81
N SER A 165 -6.71 4.56 -22.07
CA SER A 165 -6.08 3.27 -21.80
C SER A 165 -5.62 3.22 -20.35
N TYR A 166 -5.48 2.01 -19.81
CA TYR A 166 -4.98 1.84 -18.45
C TYR A 166 -3.54 2.34 -18.33
N ASP A 167 -3.30 3.20 -17.35
CA ASP A 167 -1.96 3.54 -16.88
C ASP A 167 -1.45 2.49 -15.88
N PRO A 168 -0.38 1.73 -16.20
CA PRO A 168 0.19 0.73 -15.30
C PRO A 168 0.88 1.34 -14.07
N ASP A 169 1.33 2.59 -14.11
CA ASP A 169 2.04 3.24 -13.00
C ASP A 169 1.05 3.63 -11.89
N VAL A 170 -0.13 4.12 -12.29
CA VAL A 170 -1.26 4.40 -11.38
C VAL A 170 -1.72 3.11 -10.70
N ILE A 171 -1.87 2.02 -11.47
CA ILE A 171 -2.29 0.71 -10.95
C ILE A 171 -1.25 0.09 -10.03
N ALA A 172 0.02 0.06 -10.44
CA ALA A 172 1.09 -0.42 -9.58
C ALA A 172 1.17 0.38 -8.28
N THR A 173 1.01 1.71 -8.34
CA THR A 173 0.98 2.57 -7.14
C THR A 173 -0.15 2.18 -6.20
N ARG A 174 -1.37 2.02 -6.69
CA ARG A 174 -2.51 1.65 -5.85
C ARG A 174 -2.35 0.26 -5.24
N LEU A 175 -1.87 -0.71 -6.01
CA LEU A 175 -1.63 -2.08 -5.54
C LEU A 175 -0.51 -2.14 -4.48
N HIS A 176 0.54 -1.31 -4.62
CA HIS A 176 1.54 -1.15 -3.58
C HIS A 176 0.95 -0.62 -2.25
N GLU A 177 0.11 0.40 -2.31
CA GLU A 177 -0.56 0.94 -1.11
C GLU A 177 -1.41 -0.13 -0.44
N LEU A 178 -2.17 -0.90 -1.22
CA LEU A 178 -2.97 -2.00 -0.71
C LEU A 178 -2.09 -3.07 -0.04
N ALA A 179 -0.93 -3.40 -0.59
CA ALA A 179 -0.03 -4.37 0.01
C ALA A 179 0.57 -3.86 1.35
N PHE A 180 0.84 -2.56 1.49
CA PHE A 180 1.21 -1.96 2.79
C PHE A 180 0.07 -2.01 3.81
N LEU A 181 -1.17 -1.75 3.36
CA LEU A 181 -2.34 -1.73 4.23
C LEU A 181 -2.77 -3.12 4.69
N ASN A 182 -2.40 -4.16 3.94
CA ASN A 182 -2.80 -5.55 4.17
C ASN A 182 -1.54 -6.44 4.22
N SER A 183 -0.76 -6.32 5.29
CA SER A 183 0.56 -6.95 5.44
C SER A 183 0.57 -8.49 5.41
N SER A 184 -0.60 -9.13 5.53
CA SER A 184 -0.76 -10.58 5.39
C SER A 184 -0.93 -11.05 3.94
N ALA A 185 -1.13 -10.14 2.99
CA ALA A 185 -1.36 -10.47 1.59
C ALA A 185 -0.15 -10.27 0.71
N THR A 186 -0.09 -11.09 -0.33
CA THR A 186 0.78 -10.90 -1.49
C THR A 186 -0.09 -10.42 -2.64
N ILE A 187 0.24 -9.25 -3.20
CA ILE A 187 -0.43 -8.71 -4.39
C ILE A 187 0.53 -8.84 -5.58
N ARG A 188 0.11 -9.53 -6.64
CA ARG A 188 0.89 -9.68 -7.88
C ARG A 188 0.29 -8.82 -8.97
N PHE A 189 1.13 -8.10 -9.69
CA PHE A 189 0.72 -7.23 -10.78
C PHE A 189 1.50 -7.55 -12.05
N ARG A 190 0.78 -7.84 -13.13
CA ARG A 190 1.34 -7.96 -14.47
C ARG A 190 0.63 -6.99 -15.39
N ALA A 191 1.40 -6.27 -16.19
CA ALA A 191 0.88 -5.53 -17.32
C ALA A 191 1.65 -5.94 -18.56
N THR A 192 0.94 -6.13 -19.67
CA THR A 192 1.53 -6.52 -20.96
C THR A 192 1.02 -5.64 -22.08
N ARG A 193 1.86 -5.40 -23.09
CA ARG A 193 1.47 -4.72 -24.33
C ARG A 193 2.02 -5.52 -25.50
N LYS A 194 1.12 -6.09 -26.32
CA LYS A 194 1.49 -6.97 -27.44
C LYS A 194 2.42 -8.12 -26.98
N GLY A 195 2.08 -8.75 -25.85
CA GLY A 195 2.83 -9.87 -25.27
C GLY A 195 4.14 -9.50 -24.56
N LYS A 196 4.53 -8.22 -24.53
CA LYS A 196 5.72 -7.75 -23.79
C LYS A 196 5.31 -7.19 -22.44
N VAL A 197 6.03 -7.56 -21.38
CA VAL A 197 5.81 -7.03 -20.03
C VAL A 197 6.09 -5.53 -19.99
N VAL A 198 5.19 -4.78 -19.36
CA VAL A 198 5.32 -3.36 -19.06
C VAL A 198 5.39 -3.23 -17.54
N ILE A 199 6.50 -2.69 -17.05
CA ILE A 199 6.69 -2.48 -15.62
C ILE A 199 5.99 -1.19 -15.21
N GLY A 200 4.99 -1.31 -14.34
CA GLY A 200 4.34 -0.17 -13.71
C GLY A 200 5.28 0.48 -12.70
N LYS A 201 5.71 1.71 -12.97
CA LYS A 201 6.60 2.51 -12.14
C LYS A 201 5.81 3.14 -11.00
N SER A 202 5.53 2.34 -9.99
CA SER A 202 4.98 2.89 -8.76
C SER A 202 5.90 3.96 -8.17
N ARG A 203 5.31 5.04 -7.64
CA ARG A 203 6.07 6.08 -6.91
C ARG A 203 6.83 5.56 -5.67
N TYR A 204 6.51 4.36 -5.21
CA TYR A 204 7.16 3.68 -4.09
C TYR A 204 8.34 2.80 -4.54
N LEU A 205 8.50 2.58 -5.85
CA LEU A 205 9.73 2.00 -6.40
C LEU A 205 10.80 3.09 -6.39
N SER A 206 11.72 3.02 -5.43
CA SER A 206 12.96 3.79 -5.56
C SER A 206 13.74 3.22 -6.76
N GLU A 207 14.19 4.07 -7.69
CA GLU A 207 15.17 3.70 -8.71
C GLU A 207 16.51 3.34 -8.05
N ARG A 208 16.61 2.15 -7.46
CA ARG A 208 17.88 1.49 -7.24
C ARG A 208 17.89 0.27 -8.13
N THR A 209 18.19 0.51 -9.40
CA THR A 209 18.53 -0.53 -10.34
C THR A 209 19.68 -1.36 -9.75
N ALA A 210 19.50 -2.68 -9.84
CA ALA A 210 20.49 -3.67 -9.45
C ALA A 210 21.85 -3.36 -10.08
N SER A 211 22.82 -2.94 -9.25
CA SER A 211 24.23 -3.22 -9.48
C SER A 211 24.61 -4.46 -8.66
N GLY A 212 23.96 -5.57 -8.98
CA GLY A 212 24.32 -6.90 -8.49
C GLY A 212 24.83 -7.72 -9.66
N ASP A 213 26.08 -7.48 -10.05
CA ASP A 213 26.77 -8.35 -11.01
C ASP A 213 27.07 -9.68 -10.30
N GLY A 214 26.13 -10.61 -10.43
CA GLY A 214 26.32 -12.01 -10.07
C GLY A 214 26.93 -12.76 -11.25
N SER A 215 28.25 -12.87 -11.30
CA SER A 215 28.87 -13.99 -12.00
C SER A 215 29.85 -14.69 -11.07
N ALA A 216 29.47 -15.90 -10.65
CA ALA A 216 30.38 -16.87 -10.09
C ALA A 216 30.89 -17.74 -11.25
N THR A 217 32.15 -17.58 -11.62
CA THR A 217 32.92 -18.63 -12.32
C THR A 217 34.34 -18.63 -11.79
N SER A 218 34.73 -19.78 -11.22
CA SER A 218 36.11 -20.09 -10.88
C SER A 218 36.94 -20.20 -12.16
N THR A 219 38.14 -19.63 -12.21
CA THR A 219 39.32 -20.27 -12.79
C THR A 219 40.58 -19.45 -12.51
N ALA A 220 41.69 -20.17 -12.42
CA ALA A 220 43.00 -19.76 -11.95
C ALA A 220 43.71 -18.68 -12.79
N ALA A 221 44.71 -18.07 -12.14
CA ALA A 221 45.65 -17.09 -12.68
C ALA A 221 46.44 -17.59 -13.91
N PRO A 222 46.91 -16.64 -14.74
CA PRO A 222 48.35 -16.49 -14.97
C PRO A 222 48.76 -15.01 -14.80
N GLY A 223 49.92 -14.64 -14.28
CA GLY A 223 51.25 -15.17 -14.61
C GLY A 223 51.82 -14.38 -15.79
N ALA A 224 52.33 -13.17 -15.57
CA ALA A 224 53.20 -12.50 -16.54
C ALA A 224 54.19 -11.55 -15.85
N ALA A 225 55.46 -11.82 -16.13
CA ALA A 225 56.65 -11.29 -15.52
C ALA A 225 57.25 -10.13 -16.35
N VAL A 226 57.90 -9.19 -15.64
CA VAL A 226 59.21 -8.58 -15.94
C VAL A 226 59.37 -7.69 -17.18
N ALA A 227 59.75 -6.42 -16.96
CA ALA A 227 61.00 -5.86 -17.48
C ALA A 227 61.37 -4.54 -16.78
N ALA A 228 62.61 -4.50 -16.28
CA ALA A 228 63.25 -3.36 -15.62
C ALA A 228 63.87 -2.38 -16.63
N LYS A 229 64.11 -1.12 -16.20
CA LYS A 229 65.36 -0.35 -16.44
C LYS A 229 65.35 1.03 -15.77
N GLY A 230 66.43 1.36 -15.05
CA GLY A 230 67.00 2.72 -15.00
C GLY A 230 66.90 3.51 -13.68
N SER A 231 67.90 3.38 -12.81
CA SER A 231 68.31 4.43 -11.84
C SER A 231 69.22 5.48 -12.53
N PRO A 232 69.85 6.51 -11.88
CA PRO A 232 69.93 6.85 -10.45
C PRO A 232 69.99 8.36 -10.06
N ARG A 233 69.86 8.67 -8.76
CA ARG A 233 70.74 9.61 -7.99
C ARG A 233 70.32 9.67 -6.50
N ARG A 234 71.14 9.12 -5.58
CA ARG A 234 71.97 9.81 -4.53
C ARG A 234 71.16 10.72 -3.58
N ARG A 235 71.27 10.67 -2.23
CA ARG A 235 72.40 10.29 -1.35
C ARG A 235 71.96 10.24 0.14
N ARG A 236 72.70 9.45 0.93
CA ARG A 236 73.05 9.55 2.38
C ARG A 236 72.14 8.94 3.47
N THR A 237 72.72 7.97 4.18
CA THR A 237 72.49 7.45 5.55
C THR A 237 73.35 8.26 6.56
N PRO A 238 73.48 7.95 7.90
CA PRO A 238 72.88 6.88 8.75
C PRO A 238 72.47 7.32 10.21
N SER A 239 72.06 6.32 11.03
CA SER A 239 72.12 6.23 12.53
C SER A 239 71.13 7.11 13.34
N SER A 240 70.62 6.77 14.53
CA SER A 240 70.66 5.65 15.49
C SER A 240 69.63 5.96 16.61
N SER A 241 69.35 4.98 17.50
CA SER A 241 68.91 5.11 18.91
C SER A 241 67.49 5.57 19.28
N ASP A 242 66.76 4.71 20.00
CA ASP A 242 65.71 5.00 21.01
C ASP A 242 66.28 5.83 22.21
N PRO A 243 65.53 6.32 23.23
CA PRO A 243 64.09 6.18 23.55
C PRO A 243 63.37 7.49 24.03
N ASP A 244 62.09 7.34 24.39
CA ASP A 244 61.24 8.15 25.30
C ASP A 244 60.87 9.61 24.98
N GLY A 245 59.56 9.91 25.01
CA GLY A 245 59.05 11.28 25.18
C GLY A 245 57.63 11.48 24.64
N ALA A 246 56.71 11.80 25.54
CA ALA A 246 55.30 12.07 25.29
C ALA A 246 55.04 13.34 24.45
N GLU A 247 53.94 13.34 23.67
CA GLU A 247 52.86 14.36 23.66
C GLU A 247 52.11 14.42 22.31
N GLY A 248 50.78 14.55 22.40
CA GLY A 248 49.95 15.35 21.48
C GLY A 248 49.69 14.80 20.08
N GLY A 249 48.60 14.03 19.92
CA GLY A 249 48.07 13.64 18.60
C GLY A 249 46.55 13.54 18.62
N ASP A 250 45.90 14.63 18.24
CA ASP A 250 44.49 14.77 17.91
C ASP A 250 44.00 13.59 17.02
N THR A 251 43.29 12.63 17.61
CA THR A 251 42.51 11.65 16.85
C THR A 251 41.15 12.27 16.57
N GLY A 252 41.04 12.89 15.39
CA GLY A 252 39.77 13.13 14.74
C GLY A 252 39.01 11.80 14.62
N ALA A 253 38.13 11.55 15.59
CA ALA A 253 37.17 10.49 15.53
C ALA A 253 36.20 10.84 14.39
N ALA A 254 36.48 10.28 13.21
CA ALA A 254 35.48 10.17 12.17
C ALA A 254 34.27 9.46 12.80
N THR A 255 33.23 10.22 13.08
CA THR A 255 31.92 9.69 13.45
C THR A 255 31.47 8.83 12.30
N ALA A 256 31.72 7.52 12.42
CA ALA A 256 31.15 6.52 11.54
C ALA A 256 29.64 6.73 11.62
N ALA A 257 29.07 7.26 10.53
CA ALA A 257 27.64 7.33 10.35
C ALA A 257 27.10 5.93 10.66
N LEU A 258 26.21 5.85 11.64
CA LEU A 258 25.47 4.63 11.92
C LEU A 258 24.91 4.15 10.57
N PRO A 259 25.16 2.89 10.17
CA PRO A 259 24.64 2.40 8.91
C PRO A 259 23.12 2.56 8.97
N LEU A 260 22.57 3.34 8.04
CA LEU A 260 21.14 3.48 7.86
C LEU A 260 20.53 2.06 7.84
N PRO A 261 19.43 1.81 8.57
CA PRO A 261 18.77 0.52 8.55
C PRO A 261 18.51 0.13 7.09
N GLN A 262 19.06 -1.02 6.69
CA GLN A 262 18.86 -1.60 5.36
C GLN A 262 17.39 -1.57 5.01
N PRO A 263 17.04 -1.14 3.78
CA PRO A 263 15.70 -1.22 3.28
C PRO A 263 14.98 -2.54 3.52
N MET A 264 14.25 -2.75 4.62
CA MET A 264 13.21 -3.77 4.65
C MET A 264 12.11 -3.23 3.74
N TYR A 265 12.32 -3.34 2.44
CA TYR A 265 11.34 -2.99 1.42
C TYR A 265 10.88 -4.30 0.81
N GLY A 266 9.57 -4.51 0.85
CA GLY A 266 8.87 -5.63 0.27
C GLY A 266 9.47 -6.15 -1.03
N ILE A 267 9.40 -7.47 -1.18
CA ILE A 267 10.03 -8.15 -2.29
C ILE A 267 9.29 -7.79 -3.60
N VAL A 268 9.76 -6.75 -4.29
CA VAL A 268 9.50 -6.59 -5.73
C VAL A 268 10.39 -7.59 -6.45
N ARG A 269 9.98 -8.86 -6.40
CA ARG A 269 10.55 -9.88 -7.27
C ARG A 269 9.82 -9.78 -8.60
N GLN A 270 10.61 -9.76 -9.66
CA GLN A 270 10.12 -10.25 -10.93
C GLN A 270 10.17 -11.78 -10.86
N ASP A 271 9.03 -12.40 -10.58
CA ASP A 271 8.90 -13.84 -10.78
C ASP A 271 8.35 -14.09 -12.19
N GLY A 272 9.27 -14.25 -13.13
CA GLY A 272 8.94 -14.28 -14.56
C GLY A 272 8.37 -12.94 -15.05
N GLN A 273 7.04 -12.88 -15.20
CA GLN A 273 6.33 -11.73 -15.78
C GLN A 273 5.58 -10.85 -14.76
N TRP A 274 5.65 -11.18 -13.47
CA TRP A 274 4.87 -10.51 -12.41
C TRP A 274 5.73 -9.60 -11.56
N GLN A 275 5.21 -8.43 -11.19
CA GLN A 275 5.69 -7.64 -10.07
C GLN A 275 4.99 -8.14 -8.81
N VAL A 276 5.74 -8.55 -7.80
CA VAL A 276 5.19 -9.04 -6.54
C VAL A 276 5.27 -7.94 -5.48
N PHE A 277 4.20 -7.73 -4.72
CA PHE A 277 4.10 -6.71 -3.68
C PHE A 277 3.72 -7.39 -2.35
N GLN A 278 4.63 -7.34 -1.37
CA GLN A 278 4.42 -7.96 -0.05
C GLN A 278 5.21 -7.19 1.00
N PHE A 279 4.51 -6.55 1.95
CA PHE A 279 5.12 -5.62 2.91
C PHE A 279 4.72 -6.01 4.34
N GLY A 280 5.59 -6.78 5.01
CA GLY A 280 5.35 -7.26 6.37
C GLY A 280 5.39 -6.16 7.44
N GLY A 281 6.05 -5.04 7.18
CA GLY A 281 6.18 -3.91 8.10
C GLY A 281 4.97 -2.97 8.14
N GLY A 282 3.96 -3.21 7.29
CA GLY A 282 2.69 -2.48 7.29
C GLY A 282 2.86 -0.96 7.16
N LEU A 283 2.12 -0.20 7.98
CA LEU A 283 2.13 1.27 7.90
C LEU A 283 3.50 1.91 8.21
N LYS A 284 4.35 1.26 9.03
CA LYS A 284 5.69 1.77 9.32
C LYS A 284 6.56 1.76 8.05
N GLU A 285 6.50 0.65 7.32
CA GLU A 285 7.20 0.47 6.06
C GLU A 285 6.63 1.41 4.98
N PHE A 286 5.31 1.61 4.98
CA PHE A 286 4.65 2.57 4.10
C PHE A 286 5.19 3.99 4.31
N VAL A 287 5.22 4.49 5.55
CA VAL A 287 5.74 5.85 5.83
C VAL A 287 7.23 5.96 5.49
N ALA A 288 8.03 4.94 5.80
CA ALA A 288 9.46 4.92 5.43
C ALA A 288 9.65 5.01 3.90
N CYS A 289 8.81 4.30 3.14
CA CYS A 289 8.84 4.36 1.68
C CYS A 289 8.36 5.72 1.14
N LEU A 290 7.27 6.26 1.72
CA LEU A 290 6.72 7.58 1.42
C LEU A 290 7.77 8.69 1.59
N GLN A 291 8.61 8.58 2.62
CA GLN A 291 9.65 9.54 2.96
C GLN A 291 11.05 9.16 2.43
N SER A 292 11.15 8.14 1.56
CA SER A 292 12.45 7.56 1.15
C SER A 292 13.39 8.52 0.39
N SER A 293 12.85 9.62 -0.16
CA SER A 293 13.65 10.68 -0.83
C SER A 293 14.11 11.78 0.11
N TYR A 294 13.82 11.68 1.41
CA TYR A 294 14.07 12.68 2.42
C TYR A 294 14.91 12.12 3.58
N SER A 295 15.51 13.00 4.35
CA SER A 295 16.33 12.67 5.52
C SER A 295 15.45 12.64 6.78
N PRO A 296 15.14 11.45 7.33
CA PRO A 296 14.27 11.35 8.50
C PRO A 296 14.92 11.97 9.73
N LEU A 297 14.13 12.70 10.53
CA LEU A 297 14.58 13.28 11.81
C LEU A 297 14.63 12.26 12.95
N HIS A 298 13.84 11.19 12.84
CA HIS A 298 13.71 10.15 13.85
C HIS A 298 13.11 8.88 13.22
N ASP A 299 13.10 7.78 13.98
CA ASP A 299 12.45 6.53 13.56
C ASP A 299 10.93 6.69 13.40
N THR A 300 10.32 5.89 12.53
CA THR A 300 8.88 5.94 12.28
C THR A 300 8.07 5.63 13.54
N ILE A 301 7.29 6.61 13.98
CA ILE A 301 6.37 6.49 15.11
C ILE A 301 5.11 5.79 14.60
N SER A 302 4.57 4.84 15.37
CA SER A 302 3.30 4.19 15.05
C SER A 302 2.41 4.04 16.27
N ALA A 303 1.10 4.13 16.07
CA ALA A 303 0.10 3.80 17.09
C ALA A 303 -1.04 2.99 16.51
N SER A 304 -1.66 2.19 17.37
CA SER A 304 -2.87 1.44 17.07
C SER A 304 -3.83 1.57 18.24
N ARG A 305 -5.11 1.79 17.96
CA ARG A 305 -6.17 1.86 18.94
C ARG A 305 -7.38 1.08 18.44
N SER A 306 -7.96 0.25 19.29
CA SER A 306 -9.25 -0.39 19.03
C SER A 306 -10.28 0.16 20.00
N ASP A 307 -11.41 0.61 19.48
CA ASP A 307 -12.54 1.08 20.26
C ASP A 307 -13.59 -0.03 20.37
N ALA A 308 -13.71 -0.65 21.54
CA ALA A 308 -14.60 -1.80 21.71
C ALA A 308 -16.09 -1.45 21.54
N ALA A 309 -16.49 -0.21 21.85
CA ALA A 309 -17.89 0.22 21.79
C ALA A 309 -18.38 0.40 20.35
N SER A 310 -17.55 1.02 19.49
CA SER A 310 -17.88 1.24 18.07
C SER A 310 -17.38 0.12 17.15
N GLY A 311 -16.43 -0.70 17.61
CA GLY A 311 -15.73 -1.68 16.77
C GLY A 311 -14.69 -1.06 15.84
N VAL A 312 -14.46 0.25 15.91
CA VAL A 312 -13.50 0.96 15.05
C VAL A 312 -12.07 0.66 15.49
N VAL A 313 -11.20 0.35 14.53
CA VAL A 313 -9.76 0.23 14.74
C VAL A 313 -9.06 1.35 13.99
N VAL A 314 -8.16 2.06 14.66
CA VAL A 314 -7.32 3.10 14.08
C VAL A 314 -5.88 2.62 14.12
N GLN A 315 -5.20 2.66 12.99
CA GLN A 315 -3.76 2.46 12.88
C GLN A 315 -3.15 3.68 12.22
N MET A 316 -2.01 4.15 12.74
CA MET A 316 -1.30 5.26 12.15
C MET A 316 0.21 5.06 12.25
N ALA A 317 0.91 5.61 11.26
CA ALA A 317 2.36 5.76 11.29
C ALA A 317 2.71 7.17 10.81
N LEU A 318 3.80 7.73 11.35
CA LEU A 318 4.26 9.06 10.97
C LEU A 318 5.77 9.25 11.19
N GLN A 319 6.35 10.15 10.40
CA GLN A 319 7.75 10.53 10.45
C GLN A 319 7.92 11.96 9.91
N TRP A 320 8.74 12.77 10.58
CA TRP A 320 9.17 14.05 10.02
C TRP A 320 10.52 13.93 9.34
N ALA A 321 10.73 14.72 8.29
CA ALA A 321 12.01 14.85 7.61
C ALA A 321 12.60 16.26 7.76
N ALA A 322 13.94 16.33 7.77
CA ALA A 322 14.68 17.58 7.98
C ALA A 322 14.71 18.49 6.73
N ASP A 323 14.61 17.86 5.56
CA ASP A 323 14.81 18.46 4.23
C ASP A 323 13.54 18.45 3.38
N SER A 324 12.38 18.24 4.02
CA SER A 324 11.05 18.36 3.40
C SER A 324 10.27 19.51 4.04
N PHE A 325 9.69 20.36 3.19
CA PHE A 325 8.82 21.48 3.59
C PHE A 325 7.35 21.21 3.27
N ARG A 326 7.00 19.99 2.87
CA ARG A 326 5.63 19.62 2.45
C ARG A 326 5.02 18.66 3.46
N GLU A 327 3.70 18.79 3.67
CA GLU A 327 2.93 17.73 4.33
C GLU A 327 2.55 16.65 3.31
N GLU A 328 2.76 15.38 3.66
CA GLU A 328 2.24 14.23 2.90
C GLU A 328 1.50 13.29 3.85
N ILE A 329 0.19 13.52 3.99
CA ILE A 329 -0.70 12.77 4.88
C ILE A 329 -1.69 11.98 4.04
N ARG A 330 -1.72 10.66 4.22
CA ARG A 330 -2.63 9.75 3.51
C ARG A 330 -3.64 9.13 4.44
N GLY A 331 -4.91 9.19 4.06
CA GLY A 331 -6.03 8.64 4.82
C GLY A 331 -6.67 7.44 4.13
N PHE A 332 -6.90 6.37 4.88
CA PHE A 332 -7.56 5.18 4.38
C PHE A 332 -8.69 4.77 5.33
N ALA A 333 -9.80 4.32 4.75
CA ALA A 333 -10.89 3.69 5.49
C ALA A 333 -11.18 2.33 4.84
N ASN A 334 -11.03 1.24 5.59
CA ASN A 334 -11.18 -0.14 5.11
C ASN A 334 -10.34 -0.40 3.83
N SER A 335 -9.06 0.01 3.83
CA SER A 335 -8.14 -0.01 2.68
C SER A 335 -8.48 0.92 1.51
N ILE A 336 -9.61 1.64 1.54
CA ILE A 336 -10.00 2.61 0.51
C ILE A 336 -9.31 3.94 0.75
N HIS A 337 -8.68 4.49 -0.28
CA HIS A 337 -8.00 5.78 -0.21
C HIS A 337 -9.01 6.93 -0.26
N THR A 338 -9.15 7.65 0.85
CA THR A 338 -10.04 8.82 0.95
C THR A 338 -9.27 10.07 0.53
N VAL A 339 -9.18 10.31 -0.78
CA VAL A 339 -8.38 11.40 -1.37
C VAL A 339 -8.79 12.80 -0.90
N ASP A 340 -10.08 13.00 -0.60
CA ASP A 340 -10.62 14.28 -0.10
C ASP A 340 -10.61 14.34 1.44
N GLY A 341 -10.09 13.29 2.09
CA GLY A 341 -9.94 13.19 3.53
C GLY A 341 -11.21 12.74 4.25
N GLY A 342 -11.61 13.46 5.30
CA GLY A 342 -12.75 13.08 6.14
C GLY A 342 -12.43 13.10 7.62
N THR A 343 -13.36 12.55 8.40
CA THR A 343 -13.37 12.66 9.86
C THR A 343 -12.12 12.12 10.54
N HIS A 344 -11.53 11.04 10.02
CA HIS A 344 -10.26 10.48 10.47
C HIS A 344 -9.09 11.45 10.30
N LEU A 345 -8.93 12.05 9.12
CA LEU A 345 -7.82 12.98 8.88
C LEU A 345 -8.02 14.32 9.59
N ASP A 346 -9.25 14.81 9.67
CA ASP A 346 -9.58 16.04 10.41
C ASP A 346 -9.29 15.88 11.91
N GLY A 347 -9.64 14.72 12.48
CA GLY A 347 -9.31 14.34 13.85
C GLY A 347 -7.80 14.26 14.07
N PHE A 348 -7.07 13.58 13.17
CA PHE A 348 -5.61 13.47 13.23
C PHE A 348 -4.93 14.84 13.25
N ARG A 349 -5.23 15.71 12.27
CA ARG A 349 -4.60 17.04 12.17
C ARG A 349 -4.87 17.90 13.41
N SER A 350 -6.11 17.86 13.91
CA SER A 350 -6.50 18.63 15.10
C SER A 350 -5.79 18.12 16.36
N ALA A 351 -5.79 16.80 16.59
CA ALA A 351 -5.16 16.23 17.77
C ALA A 351 -3.64 16.33 17.74
N LEU A 352 -3.00 16.22 16.59
CA LEU A 352 -1.55 16.37 16.46
C LEU A 352 -1.11 17.77 16.89
N THR A 353 -1.79 18.79 16.37
CA THR A 353 -1.54 20.20 16.70
C THR A 353 -1.64 20.46 18.21
N ARG A 354 -2.71 19.95 18.84
CA ARG A 354 -2.92 20.08 20.29
C ARG A 354 -1.87 19.32 21.10
N THR A 355 -1.53 18.11 20.68
CA THR A 355 -0.59 17.22 21.39
C THR A 355 0.81 17.82 21.41
N ILE A 356 1.31 18.30 20.26
CA ILE A 356 2.64 18.91 20.17
C ILE A 356 2.69 20.24 20.92
N THR A 357 1.65 21.08 20.81
CA THR A 357 1.60 22.34 21.58
C THR A 357 1.61 22.07 23.09
N ALA A 358 0.83 21.09 23.56
CA ALA A 358 0.81 20.71 24.97
C ALA A 358 2.15 20.15 25.44
N LEU A 359 2.84 19.37 24.60
CA LEU A 359 4.19 18.87 24.88
C LEU A 359 5.20 20.02 24.98
N GLY A 360 5.19 20.96 24.03
CA GLY A 360 6.07 22.13 24.04
C GLY A 360 5.89 23.01 25.27
N ARG A 361 4.65 23.23 25.71
CA ARG A 361 4.35 23.94 26.97
C ARG A 361 4.85 23.19 28.19
N LYS A 362 4.58 21.87 28.27
CA LYS A 362 5.07 21.01 29.37
C LYS A 362 6.60 21.02 29.46
N MET A 363 7.29 21.03 28.32
CA MET A 363 8.76 21.12 28.23
C MET A 363 9.30 22.54 28.37
N LYS A 364 8.43 23.55 28.59
CA LYS A 364 8.77 24.97 28.69
C LYS A 364 9.47 25.53 27.44
N LEU A 365 9.27 24.90 26.28
CA LEU A 365 9.71 25.37 24.96
C LEU A 365 8.74 26.42 24.38
N ILE A 366 7.50 26.41 24.84
CA ILE A 366 6.44 27.39 24.50
C ILE A 366 5.93 27.96 25.81
N LYS A 367 5.82 29.29 25.93
CA LYS A 367 5.26 29.90 27.16
C LYS A 367 3.73 29.73 27.18
N GLU A 368 3.15 29.68 28.37
CA GLU A 368 1.68 29.63 28.50
C GLU A 368 0.96 30.87 27.94
N SER A 369 1.64 32.02 27.94
CA SER A 369 1.15 33.27 27.36
C SER A 369 1.17 33.29 25.84
N ASP A 370 1.98 32.43 25.21
CA ASP A 370 2.19 32.46 23.77
C ASP A 370 1.05 31.74 23.05
N PRO A 371 0.67 32.21 21.84
CA PRO A 371 -0.34 31.54 21.05
C PRO A 371 0.10 30.10 20.71
N PRO A 372 -0.86 29.16 20.54
CA PRO A 372 -0.55 27.82 20.05
C PRO A 372 0.23 27.85 18.73
N LEU A 373 1.06 26.83 18.50
CA LEU A 373 1.74 26.67 17.22
C LEU A 373 0.70 26.49 16.10
N SER A 374 0.99 27.06 14.93
CA SER A 374 0.20 26.81 13.73
C SER A 374 0.27 25.32 13.38
N GLY A 375 -0.88 24.76 13.00
CA GLY A 375 -0.94 23.37 12.53
C GLY A 375 -0.11 23.15 11.26
N GLU A 376 0.04 24.17 10.41
CA GLU A 376 0.89 24.13 9.22
C GLU A 376 2.36 23.92 9.60
N HIS A 377 2.89 24.74 10.52
CA HIS A 377 4.28 24.60 10.99
C HIS A 377 4.54 23.24 11.66
N ILE A 378 3.53 22.69 12.35
CA ILE A 378 3.65 21.36 12.97
C ILE A 378 3.74 20.25 11.93
N ARG A 379 3.09 20.40 10.77
CA ARG A 379 3.01 19.38 9.72
C ARG A 379 4.00 19.61 8.59
N GLU A 380 4.82 20.64 8.66
CA GLU A 380 5.94 20.85 7.75
C GLU A 380 6.89 19.64 7.81
N GLY A 381 7.18 19.05 6.64
CA GLY A 381 8.02 17.87 6.53
C GLY A 381 7.42 16.57 7.06
N LEU A 382 6.13 16.55 7.42
CA LEU A 382 5.46 15.37 7.97
C LEU A 382 4.99 14.41 6.87
N GLY A 383 5.48 13.17 6.92
CA GLY A 383 4.87 12.01 6.26
C GLY A 383 4.01 11.23 7.25
N ALA A 384 2.74 11.00 6.92
CA ALA A 384 1.87 10.19 7.78
C ALA A 384 0.89 9.33 6.97
N VAL A 385 0.59 8.14 7.50
CA VAL A 385 -0.46 7.26 7.00
C VAL A 385 -1.42 6.96 8.13
N ILE A 386 -2.72 7.22 7.92
CA ILE A 386 -3.80 6.98 8.87
C ILE A 386 -4.77 6.00 8.21
N SER A 387 -4.87 4.79 8.77
CA SER A 387 -5.78 3.74 8.32
C SER A 387 -6.82 3.46 9.39
N VAL A 388 -8.10 3.54 9.03
CA VAL A 388 -9.20 3.20 9.93
C VAL A 388 -9.96 1.99 9.40
N GLN A 389 -10.30 1.07 10.28
CA GLN A 389 -11.24 -0.01 10.04
C GLN A 389 -12.55 0.34 10.72
N VAL A 390 -13.60 0.53 9.95
CA VAL A 390 -14.92 0.97 10.39
C VAL A 390 -15.92 -0.13 10.02
N PRO A 391 -16.75 -0.62 10.95
CA PRO A 391 -17.76 -1.64 10.63
C PRO A 391 -18.84 -1.15 9.66
N ASN A 392 -19.32 0.09 9.85
CA ASN A 392 -20.35 0.71 9.01
C ASN A 392 -19.85 2.08 8.48
N PRO A 393 -18.90 2.12 7.52
CA PRO A 393 -18.40 3.38 7.00
C PRO A 393 -19.46 4.13 6.19
N GLU A 394 -19.50 5.43 6.38
CA GLU A 394 -20.31 6.37 5.62
C GLU A 394 -19.37 7.16 4.73
N PHE A 395 -19.46 6.91 3.42
CA PHE A 395 -18.64 7.59 2.42
C PHE A 395 -19.45 8.64 1.66
N GLU A 396 -18.79 9.73 1.27
CA GLU A 396 -19.35 10.67 0.31
C GLU A 396 -19.30 10.09 -1.11
N GLY A 397 -20.49 9.74 -1.64
CA GLY A 397 -20.65 9.22 -3.00
C GLY A 397 -20.09 7.81 -3.23
N GLN A 398 -20.25 7.30 -4.47
CA GLN A 398 -19.79 5.96 -4.84
C GLN A 398 -18.26 5.86 -4.93
N THR A 399 -17.58 6.95 -5.28
CA THR A 399 -16.12 7.01 -5.42
C THR A 399 -15.37 7.02 -4.09
N LYS A 400 -16.10 7.13 -2.97
CA LYS A 400 -15.60 6.99 -1.59
C LYS A 400 -14.41 7.89 -1.26
N THR A 401 -14.44 9.13 -1.76
CA THR A 401 -13.31 10.05 -1.65
C THR A 401 -13.18 10.68 -0.26
N ARG A 402 -14.28 10.73 0.52
CA ARG A 402 -14.30 11.29 1.88
C ARG A 402 -15.05 10.38 2.87
N LEU A 403 -14.52 10.22 4.08
CA LEU A 403 -15.18 9.52 5.19
C LEU A 403 -16.02 10.48 6.06
N GLY A 404 -17.27 10.12 6.34
CA GLY A 404 -18.27 10.93 7.03
C GLY A 404 -18.51 10.58 8.50
N ASN A 405 -18.16 9.38 8.98
CA ASN A 405 -18.44 8.89 10.34
C ASN A 405 -17.95 9.86 11.44
N PRO A 406 -18.84 10.58 12.15
CA PRO A 406 -18.44 11.58 13.15
C PRO A 406 -17.67 10.99 14.35
N GLU A 407 -18.02 9.77 14.76
CA GLU A 407 -17.39 9.05 15.87
C GLU A 407 -15.92 8.74 15.60
N VAL A 408 -15.55 8.47 14.34
CA VAL A 408 -14.18 8.17 13.93
C VAL A 408 -13.25 9.33 14.26
N ARG A 409 -13.71 10.58 14.08
CA ARG A 409 -12.94 11.77 14.45
C ARG A 409 -12.45 11.70 15.90
N LYS A 410 -13.37 11.48 16.84
CA LYS A 410 -13.06 11.47 18.28
C LYS A 410 -12.12 10.32 18.63
N ILE A 411 -12.32 9.16 18.02
CA ILE A 411 -11.50 7.96 18.24
C ILE A 411 -10.06 8.20 17.78
N VAL A 412 -9.88 8.81 16.60
CA VAL A 412 -8.55 9.19 16.09
C VAL A 412 -7.90 10.24 16.98
N GLU A 413 -8.65 11.24 17.44
CA GLU A 413 -8.11 12.27 18.35
C GLU A 413 -7.55 11.67 19.66
N VAL A 414 -8.23 10.66 20.22
CA VAL A 414 -7.75 9.92 21.38
C VAL A 414 -6.49 9.11 21.04
N ALA A 415 -6.51 8.37 19.92
CA ALA A 415 -5.37 7.56 19.49
C ALA A 415 -4.08 8.38 19.34
N VAL A 416 -4.15 9.59 18.75
CA VAL A 416 -3.00 10.49 18.63
C VAL A 416 -2.45 10.92 19.99
N THR A 417 -3.33 11.18 20.95
CA THR A 417 -2.93 11.62 22.30
C THR A 417 -2.25 10.48 23.08
N GLU A 418 -2.67 9.25 22.84
CA GLU A 418 -2.16 8.03 23.48
C GLU A 418 -0.80 7.56 22.95
N VAL A 419 -0.34 8.07 21.80
CA VAL A 419 1.02 7.84 21.25
C VAL A 419 2.10 8.10 22.31
N ARG A 420 1.81 8.96 23.30
CA ARG A 420 2.69 9.29 24.44
C ARG A 420 2.95 8.12 25.41
N SER A 421 2.18 7.04 25.36
CA SER A 421 2.11 6.02 26.42
C SER A 421 2.77 4.68 26.06
N GLY A 422 3.10 4.46 24.79
CA GLY A 422 3.47 3.15 24.25
C GLY A 422 4.86 3.11 23.63
N SER A 423 5.89 3.37 24.43
CA SER A 423 7.30 2.95 24.26
C SER A 423 8.17 3.77 25.22
N HIS A 424 8.27 3.32 26.47
CA HIS A 424 9.50 3.59 27.22
C HIS A 424 10.60 2.75 26.57
N GLY A 425 11.30 3.38 25.64
CA GLY A 425 12.35 2.79 24.82
C GLY A 425 12.55 3.69 23.62
N ASP A 426 13.45 4.67 23.79
CA ASP A 426 14.05 5.45 22.71
C ASP A 426 13.18 6.52 22.03
N ILE A 427 12.80 7.55 22.79
CA ILE A 427 13.14 8.90 22.29
C ILE A 427 14.60 9.07 22.72
N PRO A 428 15.60 9.00 21.82
CA PRO A 428 16.95 9.37 22.21
C PRO A 428 16.87 10.76 22.81
N ASP A 429 17.68 11.05 23.83
CA ASP A 429 17.96 12.42 24.28
C ASP A 429 18.51 13.23 23.08
N SER A 430 17.63 13.62 22.16
CA SER A 430 17.95 14.46 21.03
C SER A 430 18.10 15.84 21.62
N LYS A 431 19.35 16.34 21.59
CA LYS A 431 19.71 17.71 21.93
C LYS A 431 18.64 18.70 21.43
N PRO A 432 18.33 19.75 22.21
CA PRO A 432 17.23 20.66 21.89
C PRO A 432 17.35 21.19 20.47
N LEU A 433 16.30 20.98 19.67
CA LEU A 433 16.08 21.68 18.41
C LEU A 433 16.21 23.19 18.68
N GLN A 434 17.31 23.78 18.22
CA GLN A 434 17.48 25.23 18.22
C GLN A 434 16.60 25.79 17.11
N CYS A 435 15.41 26.24 17.46
CA CYS A 435 14.66 27.16 16.62
C CYS A 435 15.44 28.48 16.58
N HIS A 436 16.12 28.76 15.46
CA HIS A 436 16.62 30.10 15.21
C HIS A 436 15.43 31.00 14.80
N PRO A 437 15.17 32.10 15.51
CA PRO A 437 14.36 33.17 14.94
C PRO A 437 15.20 33.87 13.84
N SER A 438 14.49 34.36 12.83
CA SER A 438 14.94 35.01 11.61
C SER A 438 16.20 35.87 11.70
#